data_AF-A0A815XYY2-F1
#
_entry.id   AF-A0A815XYY2-F1
#
_cell.length_a   1.000
_cell.length_b   1.000
_cell.length_c   1.000
_cell.angle_alpha   90.00
_cell.angle_beta   90.00
_cell.angle_gamma   90.00
#
_symmetry.space_group_name_H-M   'P 1'
#
loop_
_entity.id
_entity.type
_entity.pdbx_description
1 polymer ?
#
loop_
_entity_poly.entity_id
_entity_poly.type
_entity_poly.pdbx_seq_one_letter_code
_entity_poly.pdbx_strand_id
1 'polypeptide(L)' 'MKFGVHLLTNLTSEWNSQYIQYQYMKEMLEKAVAEAPVLVNNNDDDDSGSNLFCEQYFLRVDEEFFE' A
#
# COMPACT_ATOMS: atom_id res chain seq x y z
N MET A 1 -4.14 -15.23 -10.76
CA MET A 1 -4.74 -14.51 -11.91
C MET A 1 -4.03 -13.16 -12.08
N LYS A 2 -3.73 -12.71 -13.31
CA LYS A 2 -3.07 -11.41 -13.56
C LYS A 2 -4.14 -10.31 -13.70
N PHE A 3 -4.68 -9.83 -12.58
CA PHE A 3 -5.82 -8.90 -12.59
C PHE A 3 -5.53 -7.59 -13.33
N GLY A 4 -4.38 -6.96 -13.12
CA GLY A 4 -4.03 -5.70 -13.81
C GLY A 4 -4.04 -5.83 -15.34
N VAL A 5 -3.56 -6.96 -15.87
CA VAL A 5 -3.63 -7.26 -17.31
C VAL A 5 -5.08 -7.46 -17.74
N HIS A 6 -5.86 -8.20 -16.95
CA HIS A 6 -7.26 -8.46 -17.25
C HIS A 6 -8.11 -7.17 -17.25
N LEU A 7 -7.87 -6.25 -16.32
CA LEU A 7 -8.56 -4.97 -16.25
C LEU A 7 -8.31 -4.14 -17.51
N LEU A 8 -7.04 -4.01 -17.93
CA LEU A 8 -6.67 -3.26 -19.13
C LEU A 8 -7.27 -3.84 -20.42
N THR A 9 -7.36 -5.17 -20.52
CA THR A 9 -7.93 -5.84 -21.71
C THR A 9 -9.45 -5.70 -21.82
N ASN A 10 -10.16 -5.52 -20.70
CA ASN A 10 -11.63 -5.46 -20.67
C ASN A 10 -12.17 -4.04 -20.41
N LEU A 11 -11.30 -3.04 -20.54
CA LEU A 11 -11.61 -1.65 -20.25
C LEU A 11 -12.33 -1.00 -21.45
N THR A 12 -13.51 -0.43 -21.22
CA THR A 12 -14.16 0.42 -22.22
C THR A 12 -13.39 1.74 -22.33
N SER A 13 -12.90 2.07 -23.53
CA SER A 13 -11.95 3.17 -23.73
C SER A 13 -12.51 4.53 -23.30
N GLU A 14 -13.80 4.75 -23.52
CA GLU A 14 -14.51 5.99 -23.17
C GLU A 14 -14.62 6.21 -21.66
N TRP A 15 -14.52 5.14 -20.87
CA TRP A 15 -14.68 5.19 -19.41
C TRP A 15 -13.35 5.04 -18.67
N ASN A 16 -12.21 5.05 -19.38
CA ASN A 16 -10.91 4.77 -18.79
C ASN A 16 -10.62 5.59 -17.52
N SER A 17 -10.92 6.89 -17.55
CA SER A 17 -10.77 7.79 -16.41
C SER A 17 -11.71 7.52 -15.22
N GLN A 18 -12.75 6.70 -15.40
CA GLN A 18 -13.72 6.31 -14.37
C GLN A 18 -13.37 4.98 -13.71
N TYR A 19 -12.41 4.22 -14.25
CA TYR A 19 -11.95 2.99 -13.61
C TYR A 19 -10.96 3.30 -12.48
N ILE A 20 -10.92 2.38 -11.53
CA ILE A 20 -9.90 2.35 -10.48
C ILE A 20 -8.50 2.37 -11.10
N GLN A 21 -7.62 3.23 -10.61
CA GLN A 21 -6.23 3.32 -11.04
C GLN A 21 -5.40 2.17 -10.43
N TYR A 22 -5.74 0.94 -10.81
CA TYR A 22 -5.19 -0.27 -10.20
C TYR A 22 -3.66 -0.33 -10.21
N GLN A 23 -3.04 0.13 -11.31
CA GLN A 23 -1.59 0.15 -11.42
C GLN A 23 -0.95 1.13 -10.43
N TYR A 24 -1.51 2.33 -10.31
CA TYR A 24 -1.05 3.35 -9.37
C TYR A 24 -1.20 2.87 -7.91
N MET A 25 -2.35 2.32 -7.56
CA MET A 25 -2.59 1.75 -6.23
C MET A 25 -1.62 0.61 -5.90
N LYS A 26 -1.28 -0.24 -6.88
CA LYS A 26 -0.28 -1.30 -6.70
C LYS A 26 1.10 -0.73 -6.41
N GLU A 27 1.49 0.34 -7.10
CA GLU A 27 2.77 1.03 -6.87
C GLU A 27 2.81 1.70 -5.48
N MET A 28 1.70 2.26 -5.02
CA MET A 28 1.60 2.79 -3.64
C MET A 28 1.85 1.71 -2.58
N LEU A 29 1.25 0.52 -2.74
CA LEU A 29 1.46 -0.59 -1.80
C LEU A 29 2.92 -1.10 -1.83
N GLU A 30 3.52 -1.21 -3.01
CA GLU A 30 4.92 -1.62 -3.15
C GLU A 30 5.85 -0.61 -2.49
N LYS A 31 5.58 0.70 -2.66
CA LYS A 31 6.31 1.78 -2.00
C LYS A 31 6.17 1.74 -0.49
N ALA A 32 4.94 1.55 0.01
CA ALA A 32 4.68 1.48 1.45
C ALA A 32 5.45 0.35 2.13
N VAL A 33 5.53 -0.82 1.50
CA VAL A 33 6.32 -1.94 2.03
C VAL A 33 7.83 -1.65 1.96
N ALA A 34 8.29 -1.01 0.88
CA ALA A 34 9.70 -0.68 0.69
C ALA A 34 10.19 0.39 1.68
N GLU A 35 9.33 1.35 2.04
CA GLU A 35 9.62 2.46 2.95
C GLU A 35 9.21 2.15 4.41
N ALA A 36 8.62 0.99 4.67
CA ALA A 36 8.19 0.59 6.00
C ALA A 36 9.39 0.62 6.97
N PRO A 37 9.23 1.22 8.16
CA PRO A 37 10.28 1.24 9.16
C PRO A 37 10.63 -0.20 9.55
N VAL A 38 11.89 -0.59 9.37
CA VAL A 38 12.38 -1.90 9.83
C VAL A 38 12.24 -1.92 11.34
N LEU A 39 11.45 -2.87 11.87
CA LEU A 39 11.46 -3.20 13.28
C LEU A 39 12.87 -3.66 13.62
N VAL A 40 13.68 -2.73 14.13
CA VAL A 40 14.95 -3.07 14.75
C VAL A 40 14.55 -3.81 16.02
N ASN A 41 14.55 -5.14 15.96
CA ASN A 41 14.48 -6.02 17.13
C ASN A 41 15.73 -5.75 17.99
N ASN A 42 15.72 -4.64 18.72
CA ASN A 42 16.53 -4.51 19.89
C ASN A 42 15.92 -5.48 20.90
N ASN A 43 16.68 -6.51 21.26
CA ASN A 43 16.30 -7.64 22.11
C ASN A 43 16.01 -7.24 23.58
N ASP A 44 15.38 -6.10 23.82
CA ASP A 44 15.09 -5.58 25.15
C ASP A 44 13.58 -5.41 25.28
N ASP A 45 12.93 -6.45 25.82
CA ASP A 45 11.63 -6.59 26.55
C ASP A 45 10.58 -5.44 26.60
N ASP A 46 10.53 -4.51 25.65
CA ASP A 46 9.52 -3.43 25.55
C ASP A 46 8.92 -3.38 24.15
N ASP A 47 8.25 -4.48 23.79
CA ASP A 47 7.62 -4.80 22.49
C ASP A 47 6.45 -3.86 22.11
N SER A 48 6.14 -2.86 22.95
CA SER A 48 4.96 -1.99 22.81
C SER A 48 5.26 -0.70 22.03
N GLY A 49 6.48 -0.17 22.12
CA GLY A 49 6.84 1.14 21.54
C GLY A 49 7.23 1.10 20.06
N SER A 50 7.97 0.07 19.62
CA SER A 50 8.40 -0.09 18.23
C SER A 50 7.26 -0.49 17.30
N ASN A 51 6.31 -1.29 17.81
CA ASN A 51 5.12 -1.71 17.10
C ASN A 51 4.18 -0.53 16.82
N LEU A 52 3.99 0.36 17.82
CA LEU A 52 3.16 1.57 17.67
C LEU A 52 3.64 2.47 16.53
N PHE A 53 4.96 2.58 16.31
CA PHE A 53 5.51 3.41 15.23
C PHE A 53 5.25 2.81 13.85
N CYS A 54 5.32 1.48 13.74
CA CYS A 54 5.01 0.75 12.52
C CYS A 54 3.50 0.83 12.22
N GLU A 55 2.64 0.67 13.23
CA GLU A 55 1.19 0.82 13.10
C GLU A 55 0.79 2.23 12.66
N GLN A 56 1.38 3.28 13.25
CA GLN A 56 1.14 4.67 12.85
C GLN A 56 1.59 4.97 11.41
N TYR A 57 2.69 4.34 10.97
CA TYR A 57 3.13 4.45 9.59
C TYR A 57 2.09 3.87 8.63
N PHE A 58 1.61 2.66 8.87
CA PHE A 58 0.60 2.04 8.01
C PHE A 58 -0.76 2.73 8.06
N LEU A 59 -1.16 3.29 9.21
CA LEU A 59 -2.36 4.13 9.30
C LEU A 59 -2.29 5.35 8.37
N ARG A 60 -1.13 6.02 8.31
CA ARG A 60 -0.93 7.15 7.39
C ARG A 60 -0.95 6.70 5.92
N VAL A 61 -0.32 5.57 5.62
CA VAL A 61 -0.34 4.99 4.27
C VAL A 61 -1.78 4.66 3.87
N ASP A 62 -2.59 4.10 4.77
CA ASP A 62 -3.99 3.77 4.51
C ASP A 62 -4.80 5.05 4.23
N GLU A 63 -4.62 6.11 5.01
CA GLU A 63 -5.25 7.41 4.74
C GLU A 63 -4.90 7.93 3.33
N GLU A 64 -3.61 7.92 2.96
CA GLU A 64 -3.17 8.36 1.62
C GLU A 64 -3.68 7.45 0.49
N PHE A 65 -3.87 6.16 0.76
CA PHE A 65 -4.33 5.18 -0.23
C PHE A 65 -5.82 5.31 -0.57
N PHE A 66 -6.64 5.77 0.37
CA PHE A 66 -8.09 5.87 0.21
C PHE A 66 -8.60 7.30 -0.06
N GLU A 67 -7.74 8.32 0.06
CA GLU A 67 -8.01 9.69 -0.43
C GLU A 67 -7.86 9.82 -1.96
#